data_AF-A0A969STK9-F1
#
_entry.id   AF-A0A969STK9-F1
#
_cell.length_a   1.000
_cell.length_b   1.000
_cell.length_c   1.000
_cell.angle_alpha   90.00
_cell.angle_beta   90.00
_cell.angle_gamma   90.00
#
_symmetry.space_group_name_H-M   'P 1'
#
loop_
_entity.id
_entity.type
_entity.pdbx_description
1 polymer ?
#
loop_
_entity_poly.entity_id
_entity_poly.type
_entity_poly.pdbx_seq_one_letter_code
_entity_poly.pdbx_strand_id
1 'polypeptide(L)'
;MKLKKLLSLATIFVLLGNTSAYAQNKRLMYEGFRQGTSWKVYLLNKKLAQEIKLGGETRRLYLVDLEIDNSDNGIKKRTDLVQCSTEAPFVAFKDDYSVQTAILHYINPGGEWSGYNQDSHLQYWVICHDLWKPFDYDLKRLAKQFGYSMQLESTQVEIPYGSMDKLK
;
A
#
# COMPACT_ATOMS: atom_id res chain seq x y z
N MET A 1 38.71 16.03 60.89
CA MET A 1 37.75 14.91 61.04
C MET A 1 37.04 14.71 59.70
N LYS A 2 36.75 13.46 59.33
CA LYS A 2 36.60 12.96 57.94
C LYS A 2 35.34 13.43 57.20
N LEU A 3 35.55 13.67 55.90
CA LEU A 3 34.62 13.64 54.77
C LEU A 3 33.63 12.45 54.85
N LYS A 4 32.33 12.66 54.62
CA LYS A 4 31.47 11.73 53.85
C LYS A 4 30.39 12.49 53.07
N LYS A 5 30.64 12.61 51.77
CA LYS A 5 29.63 12.77 50.71
C LYS A 5 28.70 11.56 50.75
N LEU A 6 27.41 11.78 50.53
CA LEU A 6 26.51 10.75 50.01
C LEU A 6 25.57 11.40 49.00
N LEU A 7 25.88 11.10 47.74
CA LEU A 7 25.02 11.22 46.58
C LEU A 7 23.77 10.35 46.79
N SER A 8 22.60 10.82 46.33
CA SER A 8 21.61 9.92 45.73
C SER A 8 21.03 10.57 44.48
N LEU A 9 21.63 10.23 43.33
CA LEU A 9 21.01 10.28 42.01
C LEU A 9 19.86 9.27 41.95
N ALA A 10 18.70 9.70 41.46
CA ALA A 10 17.73 8.95 40.65
C ALA A 10 16.46 9.82 40.58
N THR A 11 15.96 10.25 39.43
CA THR A 11 15.50 9.37 38.36
C THR A 11 15.39 10.21 37.09
N ILE A 12 16.20 9.89 36.09
CA ILE A 12 16.00 10.37 34.72
C ILE A 12 14.85 9.53 34.16
N PHE A 13 13.69 10.12 33.93
CA PHE A 13 12.67 9.52 33.09
C PHE A 13 13.19 9.53 31.65
N VAL A 14 13.88 8.45 31.31
CA VAL A 14 14.22 8.13 29.94
C VAL A 14 12.92 7.70 29.24
N LEU A 15 12.27 8.65 28.56
CA LEU A 15 11.32 8.34 27.50
C LEU A 15 12.09 7.78 26.30
N LEU A 16 12.55 6.53 26.43
CA LEU A 16 12.83 5.69 25.27
C LEU A 16 11.45 5.27 24.73
N GLY A 17 10.83 6.19 24.00
CA GLY A 17 9.87 5.79 22.99
C GLY A 17 10.64 4.94 21.99
N ASN A 18 10.64 3.62 22.21
CA ASN A 18 11.03 2.63 21.22
C ASN A 18 10.05 2.79 20.04
N THR A 19 10.31 3.73 19.14
CA THR A 19 9.90 3.59 17.76
C THR A 19 10.82 2.54 17.16
N SER A 20 10.59 1.27 17.54
CA SER A 20 11.01 0.17 16.70
C SER A 20 10.25 0.36 15.39
N ALA A 21 10.88 1.04 14.44
CA ALA A 21 10.57 0.89 13.04
C ALA A 21 10.79 -0.60 12.74
N TYR A 22 9.74 -1.40 12.95
CA TYR A 22 9.73 -2.78 12.52
C TYR A 22 9.85 -2.70 11.00
N ALA A 23 11.05 -2.91 10.49
CA ALA A 23 11.27 -3.16 9.09
C ALA A 23 10.41 -4.38 8.75
N GLN A 24 9.35 -4.17 7.97
CA GLN A 24 8.47 -5.25 7.56
C GLN A 24 9.32 -6.22 6.72
N ASN A 25 9.32 -7.51 7.08
CA ASN A 25 10.04 -8.50 6.29
C ASN A 25 9.45 -8.54 4.87
N LYS A 26 10.33 -8.48 3.86
CA LYS A 26 9.97 -8.63 2.44
C LYS A 26 9.02 -9.83 2.28
N ARG A 27 7.82 -9.61 1.75
CA ARG A 27 6.79 -10.65 1.61
C ARG A 27 6.18 -10.68 0.22
N LEU A 28 6.12 -11.86 -0.39
CA LEU A 28 5.50 -12.05 -1.71
C LEU A 28 4.00 -11.71 -1.63
N MET A 29 3.58 -10.74 -2.42
CA MET A 29 2.18 -10.33 -2.57
C MET A 29 1.46 -11.22 -3.57
N TYR A 30 2.02 -11.31 -4.78
CA TYR A 30 1.52 -12.10 -5.89
C TYR A 30 2.62 -12.34 -6.91
N GLU A 31 2.39 -13.29 -7.81
CA GLU A 31 3.24 -13.60 -8.95
C GLU A 31 2.38 -13.80 -10.21
N GLY A 32 2.97 -13.56 -11.38
CA GLY A 32 2.28 -13.65 -12.65
C GLY A 32 3.21 -14.12 -13.77
N PHE A 33 2.59 -14.60 -14.85
CA PHE A 33 3.27 -14.99 -16.07
C PHE A 33 2.44 -14.60 -17.28
N ARG A 34 3.01 -13.83 -18.21
CA ARG A 34 2.34 -13.40 -19.44
C ARG A 34 3.37 -13.19 -20.54
N GLN A 35 3.05 -13.68 -21.74
CA GLN A 35 3.86 -13.46 -22.94
C GLN A 35 5.35 -13.86 -22.80
N GLY A 36 5.64 -14.89 -22.00
CA GLY A 36 7.01 -15.34 -21.76
C GLY A 36 7.72 -14.66 -20.59
N THR A 37 7.15 -13.56 -20.08
CA THR A 37 7.67 -12.80 -18.93
C THR A 37 7.04 -13.31 -17.64
N SER A 38 7.86 -13.64 -16.65
CA SER A 38 7.42 -13.90 -15.27
C SER A 38 7.70 -12.68 -14.40
N TRP A 39 6.82 -12.42 -13.43
CA TRP A 39 7.11 -11.42 -12.41
C TRP A 39 6.60 -11.82 -11.03
N LYS A 40 7.28 -11.30 -10.01
CA LYS A 40 6.92 -11.43 -8.60
C LYS A 40 6.89 -10.05 -7.98
N VAL A 41 5.82 -9.75 -7.24
CA VAL A 41 5.69 -8.48 -6.54
C VAL A 41 5.76 -8.73 -5.05
N TYR A 42 6.68 -8.04 -4.38
CA TYR A 42 6.93 -8.15 -2.96
C TYR A 42 6.59 -6.84 -2.26
N LEU A 43 5.92 -6.95 -1.12
CA LEU A 43 5.75 -5.85 -0.17
C LEU A 43 7.04 -5.70 0.62
N LEU A 44 7.65 -4.52 0.56
CA LEU A 44 8.80 -4.15 1.38
C LEU A 44 8.39 -3.39 2.63
N ASN A 45 7.41 -2.49 2.50
CA ASN A 45 6.96 -1.64 3.61
C ASN A 45 5.54 -1.12 3.34
N LYS A 46 4.75 -0.97 4.41
CA LYS A 46 3.41 -0.38 4.41
C LYS A 46 3.32 0.62 5.56
N LYS A 47 3.14 1.90 5.23
CA LYS A 47 3.04 2.99 6.20
C LYS A 47 1.71 3.71 6.05
N LEU A 48 0.95 3.85 7.13
CA LEU A 48 -0.21 4.75 7.15
C LEU A 48 0.30 6.19 6.96
N ALA A 49 -0.09 6.82 5.86
CA ALA A 49 0.24 8.20 5.54
C ALA A 49 -0.78 9.16 6.15
N GLN A 50 -2.07 8.84 6.02
CA GLN A 50 -3.17 9.69 6.49
C GLN A 50 -4.44 8.89 6.75
N GLU A 51 -5.28 9.43 7.64
CA GLU A 51 -6.66 9.02 7.82
C GLU A 51 -7.58 10.20 7.49
N ILE A 52 -8.53 10.00 6.56
CA ILE A 52 -9.46 11.03 6.08
C ILE A 52 -10.87 10.61 6.45
N LYS A 53 -11.63 11.50 7.08
CA LYS A 53 -13.07 11.30 7.32
C LYS A 53 -13.87 12.05 6.25
N LEU A 54 -14.56 11.33 5.37
CA LEU A 54 -15.37 11.91 4.31
C LEU A 54 -16.70 11.17 4.21
N GLY A 55 -17.83 11.88 4.18
CA GLY A 55 -19.15 11.26 3.99
C GLY A 55 -19.58 10.28 5.10
N GLY A 56 -18.94 10.31 6.27
CA GLY A 56 -19.16 9.34 7.35
C GLY A 56 -18.28 8.10 7.26
N GLU A 57 -17.44 7.98 6.23
CA GLU A 57 -16.45 6.91 6.07
C GLU A 57 -15.07 7.38 6.56
N THR A 58 -14.35 6.49 7.26
CA THR A 58 -12.93 6.66 7.54
C THR A 58 -12.10 5.98 6.44
N ARG A 59 -11.43 6.79 5.62
CA ARG A 59 -10.54 6.37 4.55
C ARG A 59 -9.10 6.37 5.05
N ARG A 60 -8.37 5.29 4.77
CA ARG A 60 -6.96 5.16 5.19
C ARG A 60 -6.07 5.16 3.96
N LEU A 61 -5.09 6.06 3.93
CA LEU A 61 -4.11 6.12 2.86
C LEU A 61 -2.79 5.54 3.32
N TYR A 62 -2.26 4.61 2.53
CA TYR A 62 -1.01 3.93 2.79
C TYR A 62 0.01 4.29 1.72
N LEU A 63 1.22 4.63 2.16
CA LEU A 63 2.41 4.57 1.32
C LEU A 63 2.97 3.15 1.38
N VAL A 64 3.20 2.58 0.21
CA VAL A 64 3.53 1.17 0.02
C VAL A 64 4.79 1.06 -0.82
N ASP A 65 5.87 0.56 -0.23
CA ASP A 65 7.10 0.29 -0.97
C ASP A 65 7.09 -1.15 -1.48
N LEU A 66 7.32 -1.29 -2.77
CA LEU A 66 7.26 -2.56 -3.50
C LEU A 66 8.60 -2.88 -4.15
N GLU A 67 8.85 -4.18 -4.31
CA GLU A 67 9.87 -4.72 -5.20
C GLU A 67 9.18 -5.59 -6.26
N ILE A 68 9.43 -5.28 -7.52
CA ILE A 68 8.92 -6.00 -8.69
C ILE A 68 10.12 -6.69 -9.31
N ASP A 69 10.15 -8.02 -9.21
CA ASP A 69 11.18 -8.88 -9.78
C ASP A 69 10.63 -9.46 -11.08
N ASN A 70 11.13 -9.00 -12.21
CA ASN A 70 10.67 -9.38 -13.53
C ASN A 70 11.80 -10.08 -14.30
N SER A 71 11.48 -11.19 -14.97
CA SER A 71 12.48 -12.01 -15.68
C SER A 71 13.22 -11.28 -16.79
N ASP A 72 12.61 -10.25 -17.39
CA ASP A 72 13.09 -9.65 -18.63
C ASP A 72 13.86 -8.35 -18.37
N ASN A 73 13.42 -7.55 -17.40
CA ASN A 73 13.99 -6.24 -17.07
C ASN A 73 14.52 -6.15 -15.62
N GLY A 74 14.55 -7.26 -14.89
CA GLY A 74 15.19 -7.39 -13.59
C GLY A 74 14.36 -6.85 -12.43
N ILE A 75 15.05 -6.40 -11.37
CA ILE A 75 14.42 -5.95 -10.13
C ILE A 75 14.22 -4.43 -10.15
N LYS A 76 12.99 -3.99 -9.90
CA LYS A 76 12.61 -2.58 -9.76
C LYS A 76 11.95 -2.33 -8.41
N LYS A 77 12.22 -1.15 -7.83
CA LYS A 77 11.53 -0.67 -6.64
C LYS A 77 10.58 0.47 -6.99
N ARG A 78 9.41 0.51 -6.36
CA ARG A 78 8.38 1.51 -6.58
C ARG A 78 7.70 1.84 -5.25
N THR A 79 7.27 3.09 -5.09
CA THR A 79 6.41 3.50 -3.97
C THR A 79 5.05 3.90 -4.51
N ASP A 80 4.02 3.28 -3.99
CA ASP A 80 2.64 3.47 -4.39
C ASP A 80 1.83 4.09 -3.25
N LEU A 81 0.78 4.82 -3.61
CA LEU A 81 -0.22 5.33 -2.67
C LEU A 81 -1.50 4.51 -2.82
N VAL A 82 -1.99 3.93 -1.73
CA VAL A 82 -3.19 3.09 -1.73
C VAL A 82 -4.23 3.66 -0.78
N GLN A 83 -5.43 3.98 -1.28
CA GLN A 83 -6.56 4.41 -0.45
C GLN A 83 -7.50 3.25 -0.16
N CYS A 84 -7.51 2.80 1.08
CA CYS A 84 -8.47 1.82 1.59
C CYS A 84 -9.78 2.53 1.95
N SER A 85 -10.76 2.42 1.06
CA SER A 85 -12.14 2.93 1.18
C SER A 85 -13.10 1.99 0.47
N THR A 86 -14.33 1.83 0.97
CA THR A 86 -15.44 1.11 0.32
C THR A 86 -16.16 1.94 -0.75
N GLU A 87 -15.92 3.24 -0.80
CA GLU A 87 -16.58 4.17 -1.73
C GLU A 87 -15.69 4.64 -2.88
N ALA A 88 -14.41 4.89 -2.61
CA ALA A 88 -13.46 5.38 -3.61
C ALA A 88 -12.08 4.70 -3.48
N PRO A 89 -12.01 3.36 -3.55
CA PRO A 89 -10.73 2.65 -3.47
C PRO A 89 -9.85 2.98 -4.68
N PHE A 90 -8.57 3.26 -4.43
CA PHE A 90 -7.61 3.49 -5.51
C PHE A 90 -6.20 3.00 -5.17
N VAL A 91 -5.41 2.83 -6.24
CA VAL A 91 -3.95 2.70 -6.20
C VAL A 91 -3.35 3.73 -7.14
N ALA A 92 -2.38 4.50 -6.66
CA ALA A 92 -1.68 5.51 -7.43
C ALA A 92 -0.17 5.25 -7.44
N PHE A 93 0.49 5.40 -8.58
CA PHE A 93 1.91 5.15 -8.72
C PHE A 93 2.51 6.00 -9.84
N LYS A 94 3.83 6.20 -9.80
CA LYS A 94 4.54 6.91 -10.87
C LYS A 94 4.46 6.12 -12.18
N ASP A 95 4.20 6.80 -13.29
CA ASP A 95 4.25 6.18 -14.61
C ASP A 95 5.70 5.82 -14.98
N ASP A 96 5.85 4.63 -15.54
CA ASP A 96 7.13 4.08 -15.96
C ASP A 96 7.61 4.69 -17.28
N TYR A 97 6.68 5.21 -18.09
CA TYR A 97 6.97 5.80 -19.39
C TYR A 97 7.09 7.32 -19.36
N SER A 98 6.47 7.99 -18.37
CA SER A 98 6.53 9.44 -18.18
C SER A 98 6.96 9.82 -16.76
N VAL A 99 8.13 10.44 -16.64
CA VAL A 99 8.68 10.86 -15.34
C VAL A 99 7.86 11.96 -14.65
N GLN A 100 7.00 12.67 -15.38
CA GLN A 100 6.16 13.75 -14.87
C GLN A 100 4.72 13.30 -14.59
N THR A 101 4.37 12.07 -14.95
CA THR A 101 3.02 11.53 -14.81
C THR A 101 2.96 10.49 -13.70
N ALA A 102 1.84 10.45 -13.01
CA ALA A 102 1.41 9.34 -12.19
C ALA A 102 0.10 8.77 -12.73
N ILE A 103 -0.05 7.47 -12.57
CA ILE A 103 -1.27 6.75 -12.88
C ILE A 103 -2.06 6.57 -11.60
N LEU A 104 -3.35 6.89 -11.65
CA LEU A 104 -4.33 6.65 -10.60
C LEU A 104 -5.35 5.63 -11.11
N HIS A 105 -5.35 4.44 -10.53
CA HIS A 105 -6.37 3.43 -10.79
C HIS A 105 -7.43 3.50 -9.71
N TYR A 106 -8.62 3.97 -10.05
CA TYR A 106 -9.81 3.68 -9.26
C TYR A 106 -10.20 2.23 -9.47
N ILE A 107 -10.47 1.54 -8.37
CA ILE A 107 -10.67 0.10 -8.36
C ILE A 107 -12.16 -0.20 -8.09
N ASN A 108 -12.70 -1.25 -8.70
CA ASN A 108 -13.90 -1.90 -8.20
C ASN A 108 -13.48 -3.23 -7.57
N PRO A 109 -13.29 -3.33 -6.24
CA PRO A 109 -12.81 -4.57 -5.62
C PRO A 109 -13.70 -5.80 -5.88
N GLY A 110 -14.99 -5.60 -6.18
CA GLY A 110 -15.92 -6.67 -6.56
C GLY A 110 -16.10 -6.88 -8.07
N GLY A 111 -15.45 -6.05 -8.88
CA GLY A 111 -15.45 -6.10 -10.34
C GLY A 111 -14.45 -7.09 -10.91
N GLU A 112 -14.37 -7.14 -12.24
CA GLU A 112 -13.34 -7.90 -12.93
C GLU A 112 -11.97 -7.24 -12.73
N TRP A 113 -10.94 -8.07 -12.54
CA TRP A 113 -9.57 -7.64 -12.26
C TRP A 113 -8.63 -7.96 -13.43
N SER A 114 -9.07 -7.63 -14.64
CA SER A 114 -8.35 -7.87 -15.90
C SER A 114 -7.96 -6.57 -16.60
N GLY A 115 -6.92 -6.61 -17.44
CA GLY A 115 -6.51 -5.46 -18.24
C GLY A 115 -5.55 -4.55 -17.48
N TYR A 116 -5.72 -3.23 -17.62
CA TYR A 116 -4.74 -2.24 -17.16
C TYR A 116 -4.62 -2.14 -15.62
N ASN A 117 -5.66 -2.49 -14.86
CA ASN A 117 -5.68 -2.35 -13.40
C ASN A 117 -5.47 -3.68 -12.64
N GLN A 118 -5.21 -4.79 -13.35
CA GLN A 118 -5.08 -6.13 -12.76
C GLN A 118 -4.11 -6.16 -11.57
N ASP A 119 -2.92 -5.58 -11.73
CA ASP A 119 -1.89 -5.54 -10.68
C ASP A 119 -2.30 -4.66 -9.50
N SER A 120 -2.97 -3.54 -9.77
CA SER A 120 -3.50 -2.64 -8.75
C SER A 120 -4.62 -3.29 -7.93
N HIS A 121 -5.46 -4.12 -8.56
CA HIS A 121 -6.47 -4.92 -7.88
C HIS A 121 -5.84 -5.88 -6.87
N LEU A 122 -4.84 -6.64 -7.29
CA LEU A 122 -4.13 -7.58 -6.42
C LEU A 122 -3.44 -6.86 -5.27
N GLN A 123 -2.73 -5.77 -5.57
CA GLN A 123 -2.11 -4.93 -4.56
C GLN A 123 -3.12 -4.39 -3.56
N TYR A 124 -4.27 -3.88 -4.03
CA TYR A 124 -5.32 -3.35 -3.17
C TYR A 124 -5.78 -4.38 -2.13
N TRP A 125 -6.04 -5.61 -2.55
CA TRP A 125 -6.49 -6.68 -1.65
C TRP A 125 -5.43 -7.05 -0.59
N VAL A 126 -4.15 -7.09 -0.97
CA VAL A 126 -3.07 -7.32 -0.02
C VAL A 126 -2.94 -6.16 0.96
N ILE A 127 -3.03 -4.91 0.50
CA ILE A 127 -2.78 -3.75 1.36
C ILE A 127 -3.97 -3.41 2.25
N CYS A 128 -5.20 -3.49 1.74
CA CYS A 128 -6.37 -3.06 2.49
C CYS A 128 -7.02 -4.16 3.32
N HIS A 129 -6.81 -5.42 2.96
CA HIS A 129 -7.43 -6.58 3.61
C HIS A 129 -6.44 -7.65 4.07
N ASP A 130 -5.13 -7.42 3.89
CA ASP A 130 -4.07 -8.37 4.24
C ASP A 130 -4.26 -9.77 3.61
N LEU A 131 -4.90 -9.83 2.42
CA LEU A 131 -5.13 -11.05 1.65
C LEU A 131 -3.93 -11.35 0.76
N TRP A 132 -3.06 -12.24 1.21
CA TRP A 132 -1.88 -12.68 0.47
C TRP A 132 -2.25 -13.69 -0.61
N LYS A 133 -1.65 -13.57 -1.80
CA LYS A 133 -2.04 -14.33 -3.01
C LYS A 133 -3.53 -14.18 -3.35
N PRO A 134 -4.01 -12.95 -3.64
CA PRO A 134 -5.45 -12.70 -3.82
C PRO A 134 -6.11 -13.52 -4.94
N PHE A 135 -5.34 -14.03 -5.91
CA PHE A 135 -5.82 -14.89 -6.99
C PHE A 135 -6.44 -16.21 -6.49
N ASP A 136 -6.08 -16.67 -5.29
CA ASP A 136 -6.62 -17.90 -4.69
C ASP A 136 -8.02 -17.71 -4.07
N TYR A 137 -8.57 -16.48 -4.10
CA TYR A 137 -9.81 -16.13 -3.40
C TYR A 137 -10.93 -15.71 -4.35
N ASP A 138 -12.17 -15.92 -3.90
CA ASP A 138 -13.37 -15.31 -4.50
C ASP A 138 -13.49 -13.85 -4.06
N LEU A 139 -12.74 -12.98 -4.75
CA LEU A 139 -12.65 -11.54 -4.44
C LEU A 139 -14.00 -10.83 -4.58
N LYS A 140 -14.86 -11.27 -5.51
CA LYS A 140 -16.20 -10.69 -5.70
C LYS A 140 -17.10 -10.96 -4.49
N ARG A 141 -17.08 -12.19 -3.96
CA ARG A 141 -17.82 -12.52 -2.73
C ARG A 141 -17.26 -11.76 -1.53
N LEU A 142 -15.94 -11.69 -1.39
CA LEU A 142 -15.29 -10.95 -0.30
C LEU A 142 -15.63 -9.46 -0.36
N ALA A 143 -15.64 -8.85 -1.54
CA ALA A 143 -16.02 -7.44 -1.71
C ALA A 143 -17.45 -7.18 -1.21
N LYS A 144 -18.41 -8.05 -1.53
CA LYS A 144 -19.77 -7.94 -0.97
C LYS A 144 -19.77 -8.07 0.56
N GLN A 145 -19.01 -9.02 1.11
CA GLN A 145 -18.92 -9.24 2.56
C GLN A 145 -18.30 -8.04 3.29
N PHE A 146 -17.35 -7.36 2.66
CA PHE A 146 -16.71 -6.15 3.19
C PHE A 146 -17.50 -4.87 2.89
N GLY A 147 -18.69 -4.95 2.29
CA GLY A 147 -19.58 -3.81 2.10
C GLY A 147 -19.25 -2.92 0.89
N TYR A 148 -18.43 -3.38 -0.05
CA TYR A 148 -18.19 -2.64 -1.29
C TYR A 148 -19.44 -2.61 -2.16
N SER A 149 -19.69 -1.47 -2.81
CA SER A 149 -20.68 -1.40 -3.89
C SER A 149 -20.19 -2.21 -5.09
N MET A 150 -21.04 -3.07 -5.64
CA MET A 150 -20.75 -3.82 -6.88
C MET A 150 -20.85 -2.94 -8.14
N GLN A 151 -21.29 -1.70 -7.98
CA GLN A 151 -21.48 -0.72 -9.06
C GLN A 151 -20.32 0.27 -9.14
N LEU A 152 -19.27 0.12 -8.32
CA LEU A 152 -18.07 0.94 -8.45
C LEU A 152 -17.48 0.78 -9.85
N GLU A 153 -17.04 1.88 -10.45
CA GLU A 153 -16.36 1.84 -11.74
C GLU A 153 -14.85 1.65 -11.53
N SER A 154 -14.23 0.85 -12.38
CA SER A 154 -12.78 0.82 -12.50
C SER A 154 -12.37 1.77 -13.61
N THR A 155 -11.53 2.75 -13.28
CA THR A 155 -11.05 3.76 -14.23
C THR A 155 -9.58 4.06 -14.02
N GLN A 156 -8.92 4.49 -15.09
CA GLN A 156 -7.56 5.01 -15.05
C GLN A 156 -7.60 6.52 -15.28
N VAL A 157 -6.86 7.25 -14.45
CA VAL A 157 -6.66 8.69 -14.59
C VAL A 157 -5.16 8.97 -14.55
N GLU A 158 -4.68 9.77 -15.49
CA GLU A 158 -3.33 10.32 -15.44
C GLU A 158 -3.34 11.65 -14.69
N ILE A 159 -2.42 11.80 -13.75
CA ILE A 159 -2.24 13.03 -12.98
C ILE A 159 -0.78 13.46 -13.02
N PRO A 160 -0.45 14.75 -12.82
CA PRO A 160 0.93 15.16 -12.62
C PRO A 160 1.52 14.45 -11.40
N TYR A 161 2.73 13.90 -11.50
CA TYR A 161 3.37 13.15 -10.40
C TYR A 161 3.45 13.97 -9.11
N GLY A 162 3.78 15.26 -9.20
CA GLY A 162 3.80 16.17 -8.04
C GLY A 162 2.43 16.41 -7.39
N SER A 163 1.33 15.96 -7.99
CA SER A 163 -0.01 15.99 -7.38
C SER A 163 -0.32 14.76 -6.55
N MET A 164 0.47 13.67 -6.62
CA MET A 164 0.27 12.49 -5.75
C MET A 164 0.36 12.84 -4.27
N ASP A 165 1.20 13.81 -3.90
CA ASP A 165 1.32 14.26 -2.51
C ASP A 165 0.05 14.94 -1.99
N LYS A 166 -0.77 15.51 -2.88
CA LYS A 166 -2.05 16.14 -2.54
C LYS A 166 -3.17 15.13 -2.31
N LEU A 167 -2.96 13.87 -2.68
CA LEU A 167 -3.91 12.80 -2.43
C LEU A 167 -3.77 12.21 -1.02
N LYS A 168 -2.61 12.42 -0.36
CA LYS A 168 -2.33 11.95 0.99
C LYS A 168 -3.26 12.62 1.97
#